data_AF-A0A350YJN3-F1
#
_entry.id   AF-A0A350YJN3-F1
#
_cell.length_a   1.000
_cell.length_b   1.000
_cell.length_c   1.000
_cell.angle_alpha   90.00
_cell.angle_beta   90.00
_cell.angle_gamma   90.00
#
_symmetry.space_group_name_H-M   'P 1'
#
loop_
_entity.id
_entity.type
_entity.pdbx_description
1 polymer ?
#
loop_
_entity_poly.entity_id
_entity_poly.type
_entity_poly.pdbx_seq_one_letter_code
_entity_poly.pdbx_strand_id
1 'polypeptide(L)'
;KITRLVATTTSAPAAQSLAVKVRRAADAEDNIFVPLVNKGDVLPASGQLQLKSGAMLKAGMAGYIGFEVFQVEVPDRVDLNLCIGLLRIEGADLPPDLVIRIGDPIIFGWHMSAGGVLRASVTLPESNNLVLPTKHFYAPQAAEISYNGEEGHAFTQAILARAQEEWGDLAAAVGPNAGPDLALLKARIEEQNEILEESRGDAEAVRRISEEARFIRQEAARIEAKHQSAVLQRRLGKVVAAYNRIGRGRAEESDNKIFDDLSMRAQKIIDSQHESTHAAARLCLSQMRRLFLSVAWGNPAYVEAWFDRLAKDSWLYADKAAFAAMLAEGAALREKSDHDGLRTLVEKMLEARLSLGASDTVNDLATVVRG
;
A
#
# COMPACT_ATOMS: atom_id res chain seq x y z
N LYS A 1 31.13 -33.41 32.32
CA LYS A 1 29.71 -33.83 32.36
C LYS A 1 28.93 -32.76 31.58
N ILE A 2 28.56 -33.03 30.33
CA ILE A 2 27.86 -32.08 29.45
C ILE A 2 26.37 -32.20 29.77
N THR A 3 25.79 -31.15 30.35
CA THR A 3 24.35 -31.09 30.63
C THR A 3 23.63 -30.82 29.31
N ARG A 4 23.00 -31.84 28.74
CA ARG A 4 22.13 -31.71 27.58
C ARG A 4 20.82 -31.08 28.05
N LEU A 5 20.67 -29.77 27.85
CA LEU A 5 19.38 -29.08 27.95
C LEU A 5 18.47 -29.64 26.84
N VAL A 6 17.53 -30.49 27.22
CA VAL A 6 16.41 -30.85 26.37
C VAL A 6 15.48 -29.64 26.41
N ALA A 7 15.47 -28.83 25.34
CA ALA A 7 14.53 -27.75 25.19
C ALA A 7 13.12 -28.34 25.06
N THR A 8 12.32 -28.22 26.12
CA THR A 8 10.88 -28.43 26.06
C THR A 8 10.31 -27.47 25.04
N THR A 9 9.51 -27.96 24.08
CA THR A 9 8.74 -27.10 23.15
C THR A 9 7.80 -26.23 23.97
N THR A 10 8.30 -25.07 24.35
CA THR A 10 7.61 -24.09 25.17
C THR A 10 6.68 -23.36 24.23
N SER A 11 5.38 -23.52 24.42
CA SER A 11 4.40 -22.71 23.71
C SER A 11 4.64 -21.24 24.07
N ALA A 12 4.65 -20.38 23.07
CA ALA A 12 4.87 -18.95 23.24
C ALA A 12 3.68 -18.20 22.60
N PRO A 13 3.22 -17.09 23.20
CA PRO A 13 2.23 -16.24 22.55
C PRO A 13 2.86 -15.57 21.33
N ALA A 14 2.10 -15.47 20.24
CA ALA A 14 2.50 -14.72 19.06
C ALA A 14 2.72 -13.25 19.45
N ALA A 15 3.92 -12.73 19.19
CA ALA A 15 4.28 -11.36 19.55
C ALA A 15 3.52 -10.31 18.73
N GLN A 16 3.05 -10.70 17.54
CA GLN A 16 2.48 -9.83 16.53
C GLN A 16 1.32 -10.50 15.80
N SER A 17 0.37 -9.70 15.32
CA SER A 17 -0.68 -10.17 14.40
C SER A 17 -0.12 -10.24 12.99
N LEU A 18 -0.32 -11.35 12.30
CA LEU A 18 0.07 -11.54 10.91
C LEU A 18 -1.15 -11.83 10.04
N ALA A 19 -1.16 -11.29 8.83
CA ALA A 19 -2.24 -11.52 7.87
C ALA A 19 -1.71 -11.57 6.44
N VAL A 20 -2.48 -12.17 5.54
CA VAL A 20 -2.25 -12.09 4.09
C VAL A 20 -3.07 -10.95 3.51
N LYS A 21 -2.45 -10.14 2.64
CA LYS A 21 -3.15 -9.14 1.82
C LYS A 21 -3.89 -9.85 0.70
N VAL A 22 -5.21 -9.66 0.61
CA VAL A 22 -6.06 -10.22 -0.45
C VAL A 22 -6.98 -9.15 -1.00
N ARG A 23 -7.46 -9.33 -2.23
CA ARG A 23 -8.52 -8.49 -2.79
C ARG A 23 -9.86 -8.89 -2.19
N ARG A 24 -10.68 -7.91 -1.80
CA ARG A 24 -11.96 -8.18 -1.12
C ARG A 24 -12.92 -9.03 -1.96
N ALA A 25 -13.01 -8.73 -3.23
CA ALA A 25 -13.82 -9.41 -4.25
C ALA A 25 -13.12 -9.34 -5.60
N ALA A 26 -13.65 -9.98 -6.65
CA ALA A 26 -13.01 -9.99 -7.96
C ALA A 26 -12.99 -8.61 -8.63
N ASP A 27 -14.04 -7.83 -8.41
CA ASP A 27 -14.27 -6.47 -8.91
C ASP A 27 -13.90 -5.37 -7.90
N ALA A 28 -13.47 -5.76 -6.70
CA ALA A 28 -13.07 -4.82 -5.67
C ALA A 28 -11.76 -4.13 -6.04
N GLU A 29 -11.72 -2.82 -5.84
CA GLU A 29 -10.51 -2.00 -6.03
C GLU A 29 -9.76 -1.78 -4.71
N ASP A 30 -10.12 -2.52 -3.66
CA ASP A 30 -9.48 -2.47 -2.35
C ASP A 30 -8.94 -3.83 -1.91
N ASN A 31 -7.81 -3.74 -1.21
CA ASN A 31 -7.19 -4.86 -0.52
C ASN A 31 -7.68 -4.89 0.95
N ILE A 32 -7.79 -6.10 1.49
CA ILE A 32 -8.07 -6.36 2.91
C ILE A 32 -7.05 -7.35 3.47
N PHE A 33 -6.97 -7.40 4.80
CA PHE A 33 -6.22 -8.44 5.49
C PHE A 33 -7.10 -9.63 5.83
N VAL A 34 -6.60 -10.83 5.56
CA VAL A 34 -7.15 -12.08 6.08
C VAL A 34 -6.17 -12.61 7.14
N PRO A 35 -6.58 -12.66 8.42
CA PRO A 35 -5.68 -13.05 9.52
C PRO A 35 -5.12 -14.47 9.34
N LEU A 36 -3.83 -14.62 9.67
CA LEU A 36 -3.16 -15.91 9.87
C LEU A 36 -3.09 -16.23 11.35
N VAL A 37 -2.42 -15.35 12.11
CA VAL A 37 -2.32 -15.42 13.58
C VAL A 37 -2.58 -14.05 14.16
N ASN A 38 -3.22 -13.98 15.32
CA ASN A 38 -3.37 -12.74 16.08
C ASN A 38 -2.32 -12.66 17.18
N LYS A 39 -1.95 -11.44 17.55
CA LYS A 39 -1.11 -11.20 18.71
C LYS A 39 -1.74 -11.84 19.95
N GLY A 40 -0.94 -12.63 20.67
CA GLY A 40 -1.38 -13.39 21.84
C GLY A 40 -1.82 -14.83 21.54
N ASP A 41 -2.02 -15.22 20.28
CA ASP A 41 -2.35 -16.60 19.92
C ASP A 41 -1.22 -17.56 20.34
N VAL A 42 -1.59 -18.76 20.78
CA VAL A 42 -0.62 -19.76 21.24
C VAL A 42 0.10 -20.40 20.04
N LEU A 43 1.43 -20.34 20.03
CA LEU A 43 2.27 -21.00 19.02
C LEU A 43 2.81 -22.35 19.52
N PRO A 44 3.02 -23.35 18.63
CA PRO A 44 2.84 -23.29 17.18
C PRO A 44 1.36 -23.27 16.75
N ALA A 45 1.06 -22.66 15.61
CA ALA A 45 -0.27 -22.55 15.04
C ALA A 45 -0.27 -22.90 13.55
N SER A 46 -1.39 -23.39 13.03
CA SER A 46 -1.56 -23.72 11.61
C SER A 46 -2.98 -23.44 11.14
N GLY A 47 -3.15 -23.23 9.84
CA GLY A 47 -4.46 -23.08 9.24
C GLY A 47 -4.44 -23.14 7.72
N GLN A 48 -5.60 -22.95 7.13
CA GLN A 48 -5.78 -22.86 5.69
C GLN A 48 -6.72 -21.70 5.38
N LEU A 49 -6.38 -20.91 4.37
CA LEU A 49 -7.26 -19.90 3.79
C LEU A 49 -7.81 -20.41 2.46
N GLN A 50 -9.13 -20.32 2.30
CA GLN A 50 -9.81 -20.55 1.03
C GLN A 50 -9.83 -19.24 0.26
N LEU A 51 -9.15 -19.21 -0.89
CA LEU A 51 -8.96 -18.05 -1.74
C LEU A 51 -9.34 -18.39 -3.18
N LYS A 52 -9.38 -17.37 -4.04
CA LYS A 52 -9.51 -17.52 -5.50
C LYS A 52 -8.39 -16.78 -6.20
N SER A 53 -8.03 -17.24 -7.40
CA SER A 53 -7.06 -16.51 -8.22
C SER A 53 -7.65 -15.17 -8.68
N GLY A 54 -6.91 -14.08 -8.47
CA GLY A 54 -7.25 -12.76 -8.97
C GLY A 54 -6.65 -12.44 -10.33
N ALA A 55 -5.70 -13.26 -10.79
CA ALA A 55 -5.00 -13.13 -12.06
C ALA A 55 -4.96 -14.47 -12.81
N MET A 56 -4.74 -14.42 -14.12
CA MET A 56 -4.49 -15.61 -14.93
C MET A 56 -2.98 -15.92 -14.92
N LEU A 57 -2.61 -17.19 -14.77
CA LEU A 57 -1.24 -17.65 -14.87
C LEU A 57 -1.18 -18.94 -15.68
N LYS A 58 -0.28 -18.98 -16.68
CA LYS A 58 -0.06 -20.16 -17.52
C LYS A 58 1.39 -20.62 -17.41
N ALA A 59 1.58 -21.94 -17.47
CA ALA A 59 2.89 -22.56 -17.48
C ALA A 59 3.83 -21.93 -18.53
N GLY A 60 5.04 -21.55 -18.10
CA GLY A 60 6.07 -20.92 -18.92
C GLY A 60 5.80 -19.47 -19.35
N MET A 61 4.67 -18.86 -18.97
CA MET A 61 4.37 -17.46 -19.29
C MET A 61 4.82 -16.51 -18.18
N ALA A 62 5.13 -15.27 -18.57
CA ALA A 62 5.41 -14.19 -17.62
C ALA A 62 4.15 -13.87 -16.77
N GLY A 63 4.37 -13.47 -15.53
CA GLY A 63 3.32 -13.22 -14.55
C GLY A 63 3.50 -14.06 -13.28
N TYR A 64 2.71 -13.74 -12.26
CA TYR A 64 2.75 -14.47 -10.99
C TYR A 64 1.42 -14.43 -10.23
N ILE A 65 1.21 -15.40 -9.35
CA ILE A 65 0.27 -15.32 -8.23
C ILE A 65 1.08 -15.10 -6.96
N GLY A 66 0.85 -13.96 -6.31
CA GLY A 66 1.56 -13.49 -5.12
C GLY A 66 0.73 -13.58 -3.85
N PHE A 67 1.40 -13.92 -2.74
CA PHE A 67 0.87 -13.90 -1.39
C PHE A 67 1.78 -13.03 -0.53
N GLU A 68 1.32 -11.81 -0.24
CA GLU A 68 2.03 -10.88 0.63
C GLU A 68 1.54 -11.02 2.06
N VAL A 69 2.47 -11.25 2.98
CA VAL A 69 2.25 -11.39 4.41
C VAL A 69 2.68 -10.12 5.11
N PHE A 70 1.81 -9.62 5.97
CA PHE A 70 2.02 -8.39 6.71
C PHE A 70 1.99 -8.64 8.22
N GLN A 71 2.83 -7.91 8.94
CA GLN A 71 2.58 -7.62 10.35
C GLN A 71 1.56 -6.49 10.44
N VAL A 72 0.43 -6.76 11.10
CA VAL A 72 -0.75 -5.89 11.10
C VAL A 72 -0.90 -5.15 12.44
N GLU A 73 -0.83 -3.83 12.37
CA GLU A 73 -1.08 -2.86 13.44
C GLU A 73 -2.32 -2.00 13.17
N VAL A 74 -2.62 -1.69 11.90
CA VAL A 74 -3.78 -0.88 11.49
C VAL A 74 -4.54 -1.62 10.38
N PRO A 75 -5.48 -2.52 10.71
CA PRO A 75 -6.12 -3.42 9.73
C PRO A 75 -6.84 -2.71 8.57
N ASP A 76 -7.39 -1.53 8.82
CA ASP A 76 -8.12 -0.73 7.82
C ASP A 76 -7.21 0.05 6.85
N ARG A 77 -5.89 0.00 7.04
CA ARG A 77 -4.89 0.76 6.28
C ARG A 77 -3.72 -0.13 5.89
N VAL A 78 -3.88 -0.91 4.82
CA VAL A 78 -2.84 -1.83 4.33
C VAL A 78 -1.49 -1.12 4.18
N ASP A 79 -1.51 0.14 3.76
CA ASP A 79 -0.32 0.96 3.52
C ASP A 79 0.48 1.41 4.75
N LEU A 80 -0.07 1.19 5.94
CA LEU A 80 0.60 1.51 7.20
C LEU A 80 1.21 0.28 7.88
N ASN A 81 1.05 -0.90 7.31
CA ASN A 81 1.49 -2.17 7.89
C ASN A 81 2.82 -2.64 7.29
N LEU A 82 3.56 -3.48 8.01
CA LEU A 82 4.86 -3.98 7.52
C LEU A 82 4.64 -5.18 6.60
N CYS A 83 5.05 -5.12 5.34
CA CYS A 83 5.20 -6.35 4.56
C CYS A 83 6.43 -7.10 5.08
N ILE A 84 6.24 -8.31 5.58
CA ILE A 84 7.30 -9.14 6.16
C ILE A 84 7.65 -10.35 5.29
N GLY A 85 6.90 -10.57 4.21
CA GLY A 85 7.18 -11.64 3.28
C GLY A 85 6.29 -11.62 2.05
N LEU A 86 6.87 -11.99 0.92
CA LEU A 86 6.18 -12.25 -0.33
C LEU A 86 6.54 -13.67 -0.80
N LEU A 87 5.50 -14.43 -1.11
CA LEU A 87 5.60 -15.69 -1.84
C LEU A 87 5.04 -15.47 -3.25
N ARG A 88 5.82 -15.77 -4.29
CA ARG A 88 5.36 -15.74 -5.68
C ARG A 88 5.36 -17.14 -6.28
N ILE A 89 4.30 -17.44 -7.01
CA ILE A 89 4.19 -18.58 -7.91
C ILE A 89 4.24 -18.02 -9.32
N GLU A 90 5.29 -18.35 -10.06
CA GLU A 90 5.51 -17.88 -11.43
C GLU A 90 5.08 -18.94 -12.44
N GLY A 91 4.92 -18.57 -13.71
CA GLY A 91 4.58 -19.53 -14.76
C GLY A 91 5.62 -20.66 -14.89
N ALA A 92 6.88 -20.39 -14.54
CA ALA A 92 7.95 -21.39 -14.51
C ALA A 92 7.80 -22.41 -13.36
N ASP A 93 7.04 -22.09 -12.32
CA ASP A 93 6.77 -22.97 -11.17
C ASP A 93 5.58 -23.92 -11.43
N LEU A 94 4.85 -23.72 -12.54
CA LEU A 94 3.70 -24.54 -12.91
C LEU A 94 4.11 -25.77 -13.73
N PRO A 95 3.49 -26.93 -13.51
CA PRO A 95 3.62 -28.09 -14.40
C PRO A 95 3.25 -27.74 -15.85
N PRO A 96 3.78 -28.48 -16.84
CA PRO A 96 3.42 -28.32 -18.24
C PRO A 96 1.91 -28.28 -18.46
N ASP A 97 1.47 -27.41 -19.37
CA ASP A 97 0.08 -27.22 -19.80
C ASP A 97 -0.91 -26.73 -18.73
N LEU A 98 -0.47 -26.53 -17.48
CA LEU A 98 -1.33 -25.99 -16.43
C LEU A 98 -1.66 -24.51 -16.69
N VAL A 99 -2.93 -24.18 -16.49
CA VAL A 99 -3.45 -22.81 -16.53
C VAL A 99 -4.29 -22.58 -15.27
N ILE A 100 -3.90 -21.60 -14.47
CA ILE A 100 -4.71 -21.03 -13.40
C ILE A 100 -5.48 -19.86 -14.01
N ARG A 101 -6.81 -19.94 -14.02
CA ARG A 101 -7.69 -18.88 -14.52
C ARG A 101 -8.11 -17.96 -13.37
N ILE A 102 -8.56 -16.77 -13.72
CA ILE A 102 -9.18 -15.86 -12.75
C ILE A 102 -10.42 -16.55 -12.16
N GLY A 103 -10.52 -16.57 -10.85
CA GLY A 103 -11.62 -17.18 -10.11
C GLY A 103 -11.35 -18.62 -9.65
N ASP A 104 -10.32 -19.29 -10.17
CA ASP A 104 -10.00 -20.67 -9.78
C ASP A 104 -9.70 -20.73 -8.27
N PRO A 105 -10.18 -21.76 -7.55
CA PRO A 105 -9.97 -21.89 -6.12
C PRO A 105 -8.50 -22.17 -5.81
N ILE A 106 -8.01 -21.54 -4.74
CA ILE A 106 -6.65 -21.66 -4.23
C ILE A 106 -6.73 -21.88 -2.71
N ILE A 107 -6.07 -22.92 -2.21
CA ILE A 107 -5.90 -23.13 -0.77
C ILE A 107 -4.51 -22.65 -0.38
N PHE A 108 -4.45 -21.63 0.48
CA PHE A 108 -3.22 -21.17 1.11
C PHE A 108 -3.10 -21.78 2.51
N GLY A 109 -2.32 -22.86 2.62
CA GLY A 109 -1.98 -23.48 3.89
C GLY A 109 -0.82 -22.75 4.56
N TRP A 110 -0.87 -22.61 5.88
CA TRP A 110 0.18 -21.95 6.64
C TRP A 110 0.45 -22.67 7.97
N HIS A 111 1.70 -22.55 8.42
CA HIS A 111 2.17 -23.05 9.70
C HIS A 111 3.16 -22.07 10.31
N MET A 112 2.89 -21.64 11.53
CA MET A 112 3.78 -20.83 12.36
C MET A 112 4.40 -21.71 13.44
N SER A 113 5.73 -21.80 13.46
CA SER A 113 6.44 -22.54 14.50
C SER A 113 6.44 -21.79 15.84
N ALA A 114 6.79 -22.48 16.94
CA ALA A 114 6.98 -21.84 18.25
C ALA A 114 8.07 -20.73 18.24
N GLY A 115 9.02 -20.82 17.30
CA GLY A 115 10.08 -19.82 17.12
C GLY A 115 9.68 -18.67 16.19
N GLY A 116 8.42 -18.57 15.76
CA GLY A 116 7.94 -17.48 14.90
C GLY A 116 8.32 -17.63 13.42
N VAL A 117 8.70 -18.83 12.97
CA VAL A 117 9.00 -19.09 11.55
C VAL A 117 7.71 -19.49 10.82
N LEU A 118 7.29 -18.66 9.85
CA LEU A 118 6.17 -18.94 8.96
C LEU A 118 6.58 -19.83 7.80
N ARG A 119 5.81 -20.90 7.57
CA ARG A 119 5.86 -21.73 6.36
C ARG A 119 4.50 -21.72 5.71
N ALA A 120 4.48 -21.72 4.37
CA ALA A 120 3.26 -21.76 3.60
C ALA A 120 3.29 -22.89 2.57
N SER A 121 2.11 -23.32 2.13
CA SER A 121 1.89 -24.25 1.03
C SER A 121 0.73 -23.73 0.19
N VAL A 122 0.80 -23.89 -1.12
CA VAL A 122 -0.30 -23.51 -2.02
C VAL A 122 -0.82 -24.74 -2.73
N THR A 123 -2.12 -24.96 -2.67
CA THR A 123 -2.79 -26.11 -3.27
C THR A 123 -3.87 -25.65 -4.24
N LEU A 124 -3.93 -26.28 -5.41
CA LEU A 124 -4.95 -26.07 -6.44
C LEU A 124 -5.96 -27.24 -6.39
N PRO A 125 -7.16 -27.06 -5.81
CA PRO A 125 -8.12 -28.14 -5.65
C PRO A 125 -8.58 -28.72 -6.98
N GLU A 126 -8.84 -27.87 -7.98
CA GLU A 126 -9.33 -28.27 -9.31
C GLU A 126 -8.28 -29.03 -10.13
N SER A 127 -7.02 -28.98 -9.73
CA SER A 127 -5.92 -29.73 -10.34
C SER A 127 -5.59 -31.00 -9.55
N ASN A 128 -6.62 -31.76 -9.15
CA ASN A 128 -6.47 -32.98 -8.34
C ASN A 128 -5.69 -32.74 -7.03
N ASN A 129 -5.99 -31.64 -6.33
CA ASN A 129 -5.27 -31.19 -5.11
C ASN A 129 -3.76 -31.04 -5.30
N LEU A 130 -3.32 -30.59 -6.49
CA LEU A 130 -1.91 -30.31 -6.76
C LEU A 130 -1.35 -29.30 -5.76
N VAL A 131 -0.32 -29.71 -5.02
CA VAL A 131 0.48 -28.81 -4.18
C VAL A 131 1.60 -28.22 -5.03
N LEU A 132 1.61 -26.90 -5.15
CA LEU A 132 2.63 -26.19 -5.91
C LEU A 132 3.92 -26.06 -5.08
N PRO A 133 5.10 -26.10 -5.74
CA PRO A 133 6.34 -25.81 -5.06
C PRO A 133 6.30 -24.38 -4.52
N THR A 134 6.41 -24.23 -3.20
CA THR A 134 6.46 -22.92 -2.55
C THR A 134 7.91 -22.56 -2.27
N LYS A 135 8.36 -21.45 -2.85
CA LYS A 135 9.66 -20.84 -2.52
C LYS A 135 9.62 -20.27 -1.10
N HIS A 136 10.78 -19.93 -0.55
CA HIS A 136 10.83 -19.21 0.72
C HIS A 136 10.20 -17.82 0.58
N PHE A 137 9.56 -17.34 1.64
CA PHE A 137 9.20 -15.93 1.72
C PHE A 137 10.47 -15.09 1.67
N TYR A 138 10.44 -14.04 0.85
CA TYR A 138 11.44 -12.97 0.87
C TYR A 138 10.72 -11.65 1.13
N ALA A 139 11.36 -10.69 1.78
CA ALA A 139 10.80 -9.37 2.01
C ALA A 139 11.27 -8.42 0.89
N PRO A 140 10.41 -8.05 -0.09
CA PRO A 140 10.85 -7.27 -1.25
C PRO A 140 11.34 -5.87 -0.86
N GLN A 141 10.62 -5.22 0.06
CA GLN A 141 10.82 -3.82 0.44
C GLN A 141 12.15 -3.57 1.16
N ALA A 142 12.63 -4.55 1.95
CA ALA A 142 13.88 -4.40 2.70
C ALA A 142 15.12 -4.53 1.80
N ALA A 143 14.99 -5.15 0.62
CA ALA A 143 16.10 -5.36 -0.31
C ALA A 143 16.24 -4.25 -1.35
N GLU A 144 15.17 -3.50 -1.62
CA GLU A 144 15.12 -2.51 -2.72
C GLU A 144 15.39 -1.07 -2.26
N ILE A 145 15.20 -0.75 -0.97
CA ILE A 145 15.42 0.61 -0.44
C ILE A 145 16.86 0.75 0.06
N SER A 146 17.65 1.62 -0.60
CA SER A 146 18.96 2.04 -0.10
C SER A 146 18.82 3.19 0.90
N TYR A 147 19.19 2.95 2.15
CA TYR A 147 19.25 4.01 3.19
C TYR A 147 20.59 4.75 3.20
N ASN A 148 21.46 4.51 2.21
CA ASN A 148 22.79 5.10 2.15
C ASN A 148 22.78 6.45 1.43
N GLY A 149 23.58 7.40 1.94
CA GLY A 149 23.88 8.67 1.27
C GLY A 149 22.65 9.54 1.02
N GLU A 150 22.74 10.38 -0.02
CA GLU A 150 21.71 11.37 -0.37
C GLU A 150 20.39 10.72 -0.82
N GLU A 151 20.43 9.52 -1.44
CA GLU A 151 19.22 8.82 -1.86
C GLU A 151 18.41 8.32 -0.67
N GLY A 152 19.08 7.72 0.31
CA GLY A 152 18.45 7.31 1.57
C GLY A 152 17.88 8.49 2.34
N HIS A 153 18.62 9.61 2.37
CA HIS A 153 18.14 10.84 3.00
C HIS A 153 16.88 11.39 2.30
N ALA A 154 16.90 11.52 0.96
CA ALA A 154 15.76 12.00 0.18
C ALA A 154 14.53 11.10 0.33
N PHE A 155 14.73 9.77 0.32
CA PHE A 155 13.68 8.80 0.57
C PHE A 155 13.05 9.01 1.95
N THR A 156 13.86 9.01 3.01
CA THR A 156 13.36 9.16 4.38
C THR A 156 12.72 10.53 4.61
N GLN A 157 13.25 11.59 4.01
CA GLN A 157 12.64 12.92 4.04
C GLN A 157 11.23 12.91 3.41
N ALA A 158 11.03 12.20 2.30
CA ALA A 158 9.72 12.07 1.68
C ALA A 158 8.74 11.28 2.57
N ILE A 159 9.19 10.23 3.26
CA ILE A 159 8.36 9.48 4.23
C ILE A 159 7.95 10.38 5.40
N LEU A 160 8.88 11.17 5.96
CA LEU A 160 8.58 12.11 7.04
C LEU A 160 7.63 13.22 6.59
N ALA A 161 7.85 13.79 5.40
CA ALA A 161 6.96 14.79 4.82
C ALA A 161 5.53 14.23 4.67
N ARG A 162 5.40 12.95 4.34
CA ARG A 162 4.10 12.29 4.29
C ARG A 162 3.46 12.14 5.67
N ALA A 163 4.23 11.77 6.69
CA ALA A 163 3.75 11.74 8.07
C ALA A 163 3.29 13.13 8.54
N GLN A 164 4.03 14.18 8.17
CA GLN A 164 3.68 15.57 8.47
C GLN A 164 2.41 16.04 7.76
N GLU A 165 2.22 15.66 6.48
CA GLU A 165 0.99 15.96 5.75
C GLU A 165 -0.23 15.27 6.38
N GLU A 166 -0.13 13.98 6.68
CA GLU A 166 -1.20 13.21 7.33
C GLU A 166 -1.53 13.75 8.73
N TRP A 167 -0.50 14.08 9.51
CA TRP A 167 -0.66 14.75 10.81
C TRP A 167 -1.36 16.11 10.66
N GLY A 168 -0.91 16.96 9.73
CA GLY A 168 -1.48 18.29 9.52
C GLY A 168 -2.94 18.22 9.05
N ASP A 169 -3.28 17.19 8.28
CA ASP A 169 -4.65 16.92 7.90
C ASP A 169 -5.53 16.48 9.05
N LEU A 170 -5.05 15.54 9.86
CA LEU A 170 -5.75 15.16 11.07
C LEU A 170 -5.94 16.38 11.98
N ALA A 171 -4.87 17.14 12.25
CA ALA A 171 -4.89 18.34 13.08
C ALA A 171 -5.96 19.34 12.66
N ALA A 172 -6.00 19.66 11.38
CA ALA A 172 -6.97 20.60 10.85
C ALA A 172 -8.39 20.02 10.73
N ALA A 173 -8.57 18.71 10.76
CA ALA A 173 -9.88 18.08 10.84
C ALA A 173 -10.46 18.14 12.27
N VAL A 174 -9.65 17.77 13.28
CA VAL A 174 -10.11 17.64 14.66
C VAL A 174 -10.05 18.95 15.45
N GLY A 175 -9.23 19.90 14.99
CA GLY A 175 -9.06 21.20 15.63
C GLY A 175 -8.53 21.07 17.06
N PRO A 176 -8.89 22.01 17.96
CA PRO A 176 -8.44 22.01 19.37
C PRO A 176 -8.80 20.75 20.17
N ASN A 177 -9.72 19.92 19.65
CA ASN A 177 -10.21 18.71 20.31
C ASN A 177 -9.28 17.49 20.12
N ALA A 178 -8.13 17.66 19.46
CA ALA A 178 -7.19 16.57 19.16
C ALA A 178 -6.57 15.87 20.37
N GLY A 179 -6.60 16.52 21.54
CA GLY A 179 -5.92 16.06 22.74
C GLY A 179 -4.39 16.19 22.68
N PRO A 180 -3.70 15.80 23.77
CA PRO A 180 -2.24 15.89 23.88
C PRO A 180 -1.51 14.97 22.91
N ASP A 181 -2.12 13.84 22.53
CA ASP A 181 -1.52 12.84 21.64
C ASP A 181 -1.12 13.44 20.28
N LEU A 182 -1.94 14.32 19.71
CA LEU A 182 -1.62 14.95 18.43
C LEU A 182 -0.44 15.92 18.53
N ALA A 183 -0.33 16.66 19.65
CA ALA A 183 0.81 17.54 19.88
C ALA A 183 2.11 16.73 20.04
N LEU A 184 2.03 15.56 20.70
CA LEU A 184 3.15 14.64 20.81
C LEU A 184 3.60 14.11 19.44
N LEU A 185 2.66 13.73 18.56
CA LEU A 185 3.01 13.32 17.19
C LEU A 185 3.73 14.44 16.43
N LYS A 186 3.30 15.69 16.60
CA LYS A 186 3.97 16.85 16.00
C LYS A 186 5.42 16.98 16.47
N ALA A 187 5.62 16.92 17.79
CA ALA A 187 6.94 17.04 18.39
C ALA A 187 7.87 15.91 17.92
N ARG A 188 7.38 14.67 17.82
CA ARG A 188 8.14 13.55 17.26
C ARG A 188 8.52 13.77 15.79
N ILE A 189 7.61 14.29 14.96
CA ILE A 189 7.92 14.63 13.56
C ILE A 189 9.01 15.71 13.50
N GLU A 190 8.90 16.75 14.31
CA GLU A 190 9.89 17.84 14.38
C GLU A 190 11.27 17.30 14.80
N GLU A 191 11.32 16.49 15.88
CA GLU A 191 12.54 15.81 16.33
C GLU A 191 13.16 14.92 15.25
N GLN A 192 12.36 14.10 14.56
CA GLN A 192 12.89 13.22 13.50
C GLN A 192 13.42 14.00 12.29
N ASN A 193 12.86 15.16 11.98
CA ASN A 193 13.41 16.03 10.93
C ASN A 193 14.77 16.60 11.33
N GLU A 194 14.93 17.02 12.59
CA GLU A 194 16.22 17.50 13.12
C GLU A 194 17.28 16.40 13.06
N ILE A 195 16.96 15.20 13.55
CA ILE A 195 17.88 14.05 13.53
C ILE A 195 18.25 13.68 12.09
N LEU A 196 17.31 13.72 11.14
CA LEU A 196 17.58 13.37 9.74
C LEU A 196 18.63 14.30 9.12
N GLU A 197 18.51 15.61 9.33
CA GLU A 197 19.47 16.59 8.80
C GLU A 197 20.88 16.40 9.38
N GLU A 198 20.98 16.00 10.66
CA GLU A 198 22.26 15.68 11.32
C GLU A 198 22.85 14.32 10.91
N SER A 199 22.02 13.41 10.37
CA SER A 199 22.38 12.03 10.08
C SER A 199 22.77 11.76 8.62
N ARG A 200 23.15 12.80 7.85
CA ARG A 200 23.61 12.68 6.45
C ARG A 200 24.88 11.80 6.34
N GLY A 201 24.71 10.49 6.28
CA GLY A 201 25.78 9.49 6.22
C GLY A 201 25.62 8.30 7.16
N ASP A 202 24.68 8.35 8.13
CA ASP A 202 24.36 7.22 9.00
C ASP A 202 23.10 6.50 8.48
N ALA A 203 23.31 5.46 7.67
CA ALA A 203 22.23 4.68 7.07
C ALA A 203 21.33 4.00 8.12
N GLU A 204 21.87 3.64 9.29
CA GLU A 204 21.08 3.03 10.35
C GLU A 204 20.20 4.08 11.05
N ALA A 205 20.70 5.29 11.27
CA ALA A 205 19.87 6.41 11.74
C ALA A 205 18.76 6.74 10.73
N VAL A 206 19.09 6.86 9.44
CA VAL A 206 18.13 7.13 8.36
C VAL A 206 17.05 6.05 8.28
N ARG A 207 17.44 4.77 8.44
CA ARG A 207 16.50 3.64 8.51
C ARG A 207 15.58 3.75 9.72
N ARG A 208 16.11 3.99 10.92
CA ARG A 208 15.32 4.16 12.15
C ARG A 208 14.30 5.30 12.04
N ILE A 209 14.69 6.42 11.43
CA ILE A 209 13.79 7.55 11.20
C ILE A 209 12.62 7.14 10.29
N SER A 210 12.88 6.37 9.22
CA SER A 210 11.82 5.88 8.34
C SER A 210 10.83 4.94 9.06
N GLU A 211 11.33 4.11 9.98
CA GLU A 211 10.50 3.23 10.82
C GLU A 211 9.64 4.04 11.79
N GLU A 212 10.22 5.06 12.41
CA GLU A 212 9.55 5.96 13.33
C GLU A 212 8.47 6.79 12.62
N ALA A 213 8.75 7.29 11.42
CA ALA A 213 7.77 7.97 10.59
C ALA A 213 6.53 7.10 10.31
N ARG A 214 6.73 5.79 10.08
CA ARG A 214 5.62 4.85 9.95
C ARG A 214 4.87 4.66 11.27
N PHE A 215 5.54 4.56 12.42
CA PHE A 215 4.87 4.45 13.71
C PHE A 215 4.02 5.69 14.02
N ILE A 216 4.54 6.89 13.73
CA ILE A 216 3.79 8.15 13.84
C ILE A 216 2.52 8.09 12.98
N ARG A 217 2.61 7.61 11.72
CA ARG A 217 1.43 7.46 10.84
C ARG A 217 0.43 6.43 11.36
N GLN A 218 0.89 5.32 11.94
CA GLN A 218 0.02 4.32 12.57
C GLN A 218 -0.73 4.91 13.77
N GLU A 219 -0.05 5.69 14.61
CA GLU A 219 -0.69 6.39 15.73
C GLU A 219 -1.67 7.46 15.25
N ALA A 220 -1.31 8.24 14.23
CA ALA A 220 -2.22 9.20 13.61
C ALA A 220 -3.49 8.51 13.09
N ALA A 221 -3.36 7.34 12.44
CA ALA A 221 -4.52 6.57 11.98
C ALA A 221 -5.41 6.07 13.13
N ARG A 222 -4.84 5.73 14.29
CA ARG A 222 -5.62 5.39 15.50
C ARG A 222 -6.38 6.59 16.06
N ILE A 223 -5.79 7.79 15.99
CA ILE A 223 -6.49 9.03 16.35
C ILE A 223 -7.59 9.34 15.32
N GLU A 224 -7.31 9.23 14.02
CA GLU A 224 -8.32 9.40 12.95
C GLU A 224 -9.54 8.49 13.19
N ALA A 225 -9.32 7.25 13.64
CA ALA A 225 -10.40 6.31 13.93
C ALA A 225 -11.36 6.78 15.03
N LYS A 226 -10.91 7.66 15.94
CA LYS A 226 -11.76 8.28 16.99
C LYS A 226 -12.49 9.54 16.50
N HIS A 227 -12.09 10.10 15.36
CA HIS A 227 -12.62 11.36 14.82
C HIS A 227 -13.10 11.24 13.36
N GLN A 228 -13.68 10.08 13.01
CA GLN A 228 -13.96 9.73 11.62
C GLN A 228 -14.82 10.76 10.89
N SER A 229 -15.89 11.29 11.51
CA SER A 229 -16.77 12.27 10.85
C SER A 229 -16.04 13.55 10.47
N ALA A 230 -15.22 14.09 11.38
CA ALA A 230 -14.42 15.29 11.12
C ALA A 230 -13.37 15.06 10.03
N VAL A 231 -12.69 13.91 10.07
CA VAL A 231 -11.70 13.51 9.05
C VAL A 231 -12.37 13.33 7.69
N LEU A 232 -13.54 12.68 7.63
CA LEU A 232 -14.31 12.50 6.40
C LEU A 232 -14.78 13.84 5.84
N GLN A 233 -15.26 14.77 6.69
CA GLN A 233 -15.64 16.11 6.28
C GLN A 233 -14.47 16.86 5.64
N ARG A 234 -13.29 16.82 6.27
CA ARG A 234 -12.08 17.45 5.71
C ARG A 234 -11.69 16.81 4.36
N ARG A 235 -11.71 15.48 4.27
CA ARG A 235 -11.38 14.75 3.03
C ARG A 235 -12.35 15.10 1.91
N LEU A 236 -13.65 15.23 2.20
CA LEU A 236 -14.66 15.68 1.25
C LEU A 236 -14.33 17.08 0.73
N GLY A 237 -14.11 18.04 1.64
CA GLY A 237 -13.75 19.41 1.27
C GLY A 237 -12.52 19.50 0.38
N LYS A 238 -11.46 18.73 0.69
CA LYS A 238 -10.24 18.67 -0.13
C LYS A 238 -10.51 18.15 -1.55
N VAL A 239 -11.24 17.04 -1.69
CA VAL A 239 -11.52 16.44 -3.00
C VAL A 239 -12.40 17.38 -3.84
N VAL A 240 -13.41 18.00 -3.24
CA VAL A 240 -14.26 19.01 -3.90
C VAL A 240 -13.44 20.21 -4.35
N ALA A 241 -12.58 20.76 -3.49
CA ALA A 241 -11.72 21.89 -3.84
C ALA A 241 -10.75 21.56 -4.99
N ALA A 242 -10.12 20.37 -4.95
CA ALA A 242 -9.22 19.92 -6.00
C ALA A 242 -9.95 19.74 -7.35
N TYR A 243 -11.10 19.07 -7.34
CA TYR A 243 -11.90 18.88 -8.54
C TYR A 243 -12.37 20.21 -9.14
N ASN A 244 -12.87 21.12 -8.31
CA ASN A 244 -13.31 22.45 -8.78
C ASN A 244 -12.16 23.26 -9.39
N ARG A 245 -10.95 23.14 -8.84
CA ARG A 245 -9.76 23.86 -9.33
C ARG A 245 -9.19 23.28 -10.62
N ILE A 246 -9.13 21.96 -10.73
CA ILE A 246 -8.35 21.27 -11.78
C ILE A 246 -9.27 20.62 -12.82
N GLY A 247 -10.33 19.95 -12.38
CA GLY A 247 -11.18 19.08 -13.21
C GLY A 247 -12.44 19.74 -13.76
N ARG A 248 -13.21 20.49 -12.94
CA ARG A 248 -14.58 20.91 -13.26
C ARG A 248 -14.73 21.61 -14.61
N GLY A 249 -13.83 22.54 -14.93
CA GLY A 249 -13.87 23.29 -16.21
C GLY A 249 -13.53 22.47 -17.46
N ARG A 250 -13.08 21.22 -17.31
CA ARG A 250 -12.67 20.32 -18.38
C ARG A 250 -13.47 19.02 -18.44
N ALA A 251 -14.19 18.69 -17.37
CA ALA A 251 -15.05 17.52 -17.29
C ALA A 251 -16.29 17.70 -18.17
N GLU A 252 -16.83 16.58 -18.67
CA GLU A 252 -18.15 16.58 -19.30
C GLU A 252 -19.24 17.00 -18.31
N GLU A 253 -20.39 17.46 -18.81
CA GLU A 253 -21.54 17.81 -17.96
C GLU A 253 -22.04 16.61 -17.15
N SER A 254 -22.02 15.42 -17.78
CA SER A 254 -22.32 14.12 -17.16
C SER A 254 -21.40 13.84 -15.97
N ASP A 255 -20.09 14.00 -16.12
CA ASP A 255 -19.10 13.80 -15.07
C ASP A 255 -19.26 14.80 -13.93
N ASN A 256 -19.47 16.07 -14.25
CA ASN A 256 -19.73 17.11 -13.25
C ASN A 256 -20.97 16.76 -12.40
N LYS A 257 -22.04 16.29 -13.04
CA LYS A 257 -23.25 15.84 -12.35
C LYS A 257 -22.99 14.63 -11.45
N ILE A 258 -22.27 13.62 -11.94
CA ILE A 258 -21.91 12.44 -11.14
C ILE A 258 -21.08 12.86 -9.91
N PHE A 259 -20.11 13.77 -10.10
CA PHE A 259 -19.28 14.28 -9.00
C PHE A 259 -20.12 15.02 -7.95
N ASP A 260 -21.05 15.87 -8.39
CA ASP A 260 -21.95 16.63 -7.51
C ASP A 260 -22.91 15.72 -6.74
N ASP A 261 -23.49 14.71 -7.39
CA ASP A 261 -24.35 13.72 -6.75
C ASP A 261 -23.58 12.91 -5.69
N LEU A 262 -22.35 12.49 -5.99
CA LEU A 262 -21.47 11.80 -5.04
C LEU A 262 -21.11 12.71 -3.85
N SER A 263 -20.82 13.99 -4.11
CA SER A 263 -20.49 14.98 -3.08
C SER A 263 -21.67 15.20 -2.12
N MET A 264 -22.87 15.42 -2.67
CA MET A 264 -24.10 15.58 -1.87
C MET A 264 -24.41 14.33 -1.05
N ARG A 265 -24.25 13.14 -1.65
CA ARG A 265 -24.45 11.86 -0.96
C ARG A 265 -23.44 11.69 0.18
N ALA A 266 -22.16 11.96 -0.05
CA ALA A 266 -21.13 11.89 0.97
C ALA A 266 -21.42 12.84 2.13
N GLN A 267 -21.79 14.09 1.82
CA GLN A 267 -22.15 15.10 2.83
C GLN A 267 -23.32 14.64 3.69
N LYS A 268 -24.42 14.18 3.07
CA LYS A 268 -25.59 13.66 3.79
C LYS A 268 -25.26 12.50 4.71
N ILE A 269 -24.37 11.60 4.28
CA ILE A 269 -23.91 10.49 5.10
C ILE A 269 -23.12 11.00 6.30
N ILE A 270 -22.16 11.91 6.08
CA ILE A 270 -21.33 12.48 7.15
C ILE A 270 -22.18 13.24 8.18
N ASP A 271 -23.16 14.02 7.71
CA ASP A 271 -24.07 14.81 8.56
C ASP A 271 -24.95 13.94 9.46
N SER A 272 -25.20 12.68 9.06
CA SER A 272 -25.97 11.73 9.88
C SER A 272 -25.25 11.31 11.16
N GLN A 273 -23.92 11.53 11.25
CA GLN A 273 -23.05 11.19 12.38
C GLN A 273 -23.14 9.74 12.88
N HIS A 274 -23.67 8.82 12.06
CA HIS A 274 -23.76 7.41 12.40
C HIS A 274 -22.52 6.64 11.95
N GLU A 275 -21.80 6.03 12.90
CA GLU A 275 -20.55 5.30 12.63
C GLU A 275 -20.70 4.19 11.58
N SER A 276 -21.84 3.50 11.57
CA SER A 276 -22.17 2.44 10.60
C SER A 276 -22.17 2.92 9.14
N THR A 277 -22.26 4.22 8.92
CA THR A 277 -22.35 4.84 7.59
C THR A 277 -21.00 5.34 7.07
N HIS A 278 -19.95 5.37 7.90
CA HIS A 278 -18.63 5.88 7.52
C HIS A 278 -18.00 5.11 6.34
N ALA A 279 -18.24 3.79 6.25
CA ALA A 279 -17.79 2.99 5.11
C ALA A 279 -18.43 3.47 3.79
N ALA A 280 -19.72 3.82 3.81
CA ALA A 280 -20.42 4.35 2.63
C ALA A 280 -19.89 5.75 2.23
N ALA A 281 -19.56 6.61 3.20
CA ALA A 281 -18.92 7.90 2.92
C ALA A 281 -17.53 7.72 2.27
N ARG A 282 -16.71 6.78 2.77
CA ARG A 282 -15.41 6.46 2.17
C ARG A 282 -15.55 5.96 0.73
N LEU A 283 -16.57 5.16 0.44
CA LEU A 283 -16.86 4.71 -0.91
C LEU A 283 -17.23 5.86 -1.85
N CYS A 284 -18.05 6.82 -1.39
CA CYS A 284 -18.35 8.01 -2.19
C CYS A 284 -17.08 8.81 -2.47
N LEU A 285 -16.23 9.02 -1.45
CA LEU A 285 -14.96 9.73 -1.62
C LEU A 285 -13.99 9.01 -2.57
N SER A 286 -13.92 7.68 -2.55
CA SER A 286 -13.08 6.93 -3.49
C SER A 286 -13.58 7.06 -4.92
N GLN A 287 -14.90 7.00 -5.14
CA GLN A 287 -15.53 7.24 -6.45
C GLN A 287 -15.26 8.66 -6.95
N MET A 288 -15.40 9.68 -6.10
CA MET A 288 -15.08 11.06 -6.45
C MET A 288 -13.62 11.24 -6.85
N ARG A 289 -12.68 10.62 -6.12
CA ARG A 289 -11.25 10.66 -6.44
C ARG A 289 -10.94 9.98 -7.76
N ARG A 290 -11.56 8.83 -8.07
CA ARG A 290 -11.38 8.14 -9.35
C ARG A 290 -11.86 8.99 -10.52
N LEU A 291 -13.07 9.55 -10.40
CA LEU A 291 -13.61 10.45 -11.42
C LEU A 291 -12.72 11.67 -11.61
N PHE A 292 -12.27 12.29 -10.51
CA PHE A 292 -11.32 13.40 -10.56
C PHE A 292 -10.03 13.01 -11.30
N LEU A 293 -9.42 11.88 -10.94
CA LEU A 293 -8.20 11.41 -11.59
C LEU A 293 -8.41 11.13 -13.07
N SER A 294 -9.52 10.47 -13.45
CA SER A 294 -9.85 10.21 -14.85
C SER A 294 -9.95 11.51 -15.66
N VAL A 295 -10.67 12.51 -15.15
CA VAL A 295 -10.77 13.83 -15.79
C VAL A 295 -9.40 14.52 -15.83
N ALA A 296 -8.64 14.49 -14.73
CA ALA A 296 -7.34 15.14 -14.64
C ALA A 296 -6.30 14.49 -15.57
N TRP A 297 -6.34 13.16 -15.77
CA TRP A 297 -5.43 12.43 -16.66
C TRP A 297 -5.66 12.76 -18.14
N GLY A 298 -6.87 13.21 -18.48
CA GLY A 298 -7.17 13.78 -19.80
C GLY A 298 -6.56 15.16 -20.03
N ASN A 299 -6.05 15.85 -19.00
CA ASN A 299 -5.47 17.19 -19.11
C ASN A 299 -3.94 17.10 -19.35
N PRO A 300 -3.42 17.52 -20.51
CA PRO A 300 -1.99 17.48 -20.80
C PRO A 300 -1.12 18.21 -19.77
N ALA A 301 -1.56 19.35 -19.26
CA ALA A 301 -0.82 20.12 -18.26
C ALA A 301 -0.71 19.37 -16.92
N TYR A 302 -1.68 18.51 -16.59
CA TYR A 302 -1.62 17.67 -15.40
C TYR A 302 -0.63 16.53 -15.58
N VAL A 303 -0.61 15.91 -16.77
CA VAL A 303 0.37 14.87 -17.13
C VAL A 303 1.79 15.44 -17.14
N GLU A 304 2.00 16.62 -17.70
CA GLU A 304 3.30 17.30 -17.67
C GLU A 304 3.76 17.61 -16.25
N ALA A 305 2.86 18.08 -15.38
CA ALA A 305 3.20 18.32 -13.97
C ALA A 305 3.60 17.04 -13.23
N TRP A 306 2.99 15.91 -13.58
CA TRP A 306 3.40 14.59 -13.06
C TRP A 306 4.77 14.17 -13.59
N PHE A 307 5.03 14.33 -14.89
CA PHE A 307 6.35 14.07 -15.46
C PHE A 307 7.43 14.92 -14.78
N ASP A 308 7.22 16.24 -14.65
CA ASP A 308 8.18 17.15 -14.01
C ASP A 308 8.42 16.81 -12.54
N ARG A 309 7.42 16.27 -11.84
CA ARG A 309 7.56 15.77 -10.47
C ARG A 309 8.42 14.51 -10.45
N LEU A 310 8.06 13.48 -11.22
CA LEU A 310 8.78 12.21 -11.25
C LEU A 310 10.22 12.39 -11.72
N ALA A 311 10.47 13.34 -12.62
CA ALA A 311 11.81 13.68 -13.09
C ALA A 311 12.73 14.22 -11.98
N LYS A 312 12.18 14.84 -10.92
CA LYS A 312 12.95 15.34 -9.78
C LYS A 312 13.21 14.26 -8.73
N ASP A 313 12.38 13.22 -8.71
CA ASP A 313 12.42 12.16 -7.70
C ASP A 313 13.27 10.96 -8.16
N SER A 314 14.48 11.21 -8.70
CA SER A 314 15.35 10.15 -9.25
C SER A 314 15.75 9.08 -8.23
N TRP A 315 15.76 9.43 -6.95
CA TRP A 315 16.01 8.55 -5.81
C TRP A 315 14.90 7.49 -5.63
N LEU A 316 13.73 7.66 -6.25
CA LEU A 316 12.68 6.64 -6.31
C LEU A 316 12.98 5.55 -7.33
N TYR A 317 14.02 5.62 -8.15
CA TYR A 317 14.26 4.62 -9.19
C TYR A 317 15.51 3.81 -8.88
N ALA A 318 15.36 2.49 -8.74
CA ALA A 318 16.48 1.57 -8.52
C ALA A 318 17.36 1.44 -9.77
N ASP A 319 16.74 1.27 -10.94
CA ASP A 319 17.45 1.26 -12.24
C ASP A 319 17.62 2.68 -12.79
N LYS A 320 18.79 3.26 -12.52
CA LYS A 320 19.13 4.62 -12.98
C LYS A 320 19.26 4.73 -14.50
N ALA A 321 19.67 3.67 -15.18
CA ALA A 321 19.82 3.69 -16.63
C ALA A 321 18.44 3.69 -17.31
N ALA A 322 17.53 2.85 -16.83
CA ALA A 322 16.14 2.86 -17.28
C ALA A 322 15.46 4.21 -17.01
N PHE A 323 15.65 4.80 -15.81
CA PHE A 323 15.13 6.12 -15.50
C PHE A 323 15.68 7.22 -16.42
N ALA A 324 17.00 7.22 -16.69
CA ALA A 324 17.60 8.19 -17.62
C ALA A 324 17.03 8.05 -19.05
N ALA A 325 16.76 6.82 -19.50
CA ALA A 325 16.11 6.58 -20.78
C ALA A 325 14.67 7.12 -20.80
N MET A 326 13.90 6.94 -19.72
CA MET A 326 12.55 7.52 -19.58
C MET A 326 12.58 9.05 -19.62
N LEU A 327 13.58 9.71 -19.01
CA LEU A 327 13.72 11.16 -19.09
C LEU A 327 13.99 11.65 -20.52
N ALA A 328 14.87 10.97 -21.25
CA ALA A 328 15.18 11.30 -22.64
C ALA A 328 13.95 11.09 -23.55
N GLU A 329 13.21 10.00 -23.34
CA GLU A 329 11.94 9.73 -24.03
C GLU A 329 10.91 10.82 -23.76
N GLY A 330 10.74 11.21 -22.49
CA GLY A 330 9.81 12.26 -22.07
C GLY A 330 10.14 13.63 -22.65
N ALA A 331 11.43 14.00 -22.72
CA ALA A 331 11.87 15.22 -23.37
C ALA A 331 11.49 15.22 -24.87
N ALA A 332 11.74 14.12 -25.58
CA ALA A 332 11.39 13.98 -26.99
C ALA A 332 9.87 14.01 -27.25
N LEU A 333 9.07 13.42 -26.36
CA LEU A 333 7.60 13.46 -26.45
C LEU A 333 7.06 14.89 -26.25
N ARG A 334 7.64 15.65 -25.31
CA ARG A 334 7.29 17.07 -25.10
C ARG A 334 7.64 17.94 -26.30
N GLU A 335 8.82 17.75 -26.91
CA GLU A 335 9.21 18.48 -28.12
C GLU A 335 8.23 18.25 -29.28
N LYS A 336 7.67 17.04 -29.38
CA LYS A 336 6.67 16.67 -30.39
C LYS A 336 5.23 17.04 -30.03
N SER A 337 4.99 17.58 -28.83
CA SER A 337 3.65 17.76 -28.26
C SER A 337 2.82 16.47 -28.27
N ASP A 338 3.47 15.31 -28.10
CA ASP A 338 2.81 14.01 -28.04
C ASP A 338 2.31 13.73 -26.61
N HIS A 339 1.11 14.22 -26.33
CA HIS A 339 0.49 14.13 -25.00
C HIS A 339 0.07 12.70 -24.62
N ASP A 340 -0.33 11.88 -25.59
CA ASP A 340 -0.76 10.50 -25.35
C ASP A 340 0.46 9.61 -25.10
N GLY A 341 1.54 9.80 -25.86
CA GLY A 341 2.82 9.17 -25.57
C GLY A 341 3.37 9.57 -24.21
N LEU A 342 3.32 10.86 -23.85
CA LEU A 342 3.78 11.33 -22.53
C LEU A 342 2.95 10.72 -21.39
N ARG A 343 1.64 10.58 -21.56
CA ARG A 343 0.77 9.92 -20.57
C ARG A 343 1.18 8.47 -20.33
N THR A 344 1.39 7.72 -21.41
CA THR A 344 1.83 6.31 -21.35
C THR A 344 3.19 6.18 -20.66
N LEU A 345 4.11 7.11 -20.94
CA LEU A 345 5.41 7.15 -20.27
C LEU A 345 5.28 7.47 -18.78
N VAL A 346 4.43 8.42 -18.39
CA VAL A 346 4.19 8.75 -16.96
C VAL A 346 3.62 7.56 -16.21
N GLU A 347 2.70 6.79 -16.81
CA GLU A 347 2.19 5.54 -16.23
C GLU A 347 3.31 4.53 -16.00
N LYS A 348 4.17 4.32 -17.01
CA LYS A 348 5.36 3.46 -16.90
C LYS A 348 6.33 3.95 -15.81
N MET A 349 6.53 5.26 -15.68
CA MET A 349 7.36 5.85 -14.63
C MET A 349 6.74 5.65 -13.23
N LEU A 350 5.42 5.68 -13.10
CA LEU A 350 4.73 5.42 -11.84
C LEU A 350 4.79 3.95 -11.42
N GLU A 351 4.79 3.03 -12.39
CA GLU A 351 4.97 1.59 -12.16
C GLU A 351 6.41 1.23 -11.80
N ALA A 352 7.41 1.91 -12.40
CA ALA A 352 8.83 1.59 -12.21
C ALA A 352 9.44 2.17 -10.92
N ARG A 353 8.73 3.06 -10.21
CA ARG A 353 9.26 3.72 -9.01
C ARG A 353 9.18 2.81 -7.78
N LEU A 354 10.19 2.92 -6.92
CA LEU A 354 10.20 2.39 -5.56
C LEU A 354 9.03 2.97 -4.78
N SER A 355 8.43 2.12 -3.97
CA SER A 355 7.30 2.48 -3.15
C SER A 355 7.75 3.27 -1.92
N LEU A 356 7.14 4.44 -1.68
CA LEU A 356 7.41 5.31 -0.52
C LEU A 356 6.83 4.75 0.79
N GLY A 357 7.23 3.53 1.14
CA GLY A 357 6.62 2.70 2.18
C GLY A 357 5.63 1.72 1.58
N ALA A 358 4.71 1.19 2.37
CA ALA A 358 3.67 0.30 1.87
C ALA A 358 2.58 1.05 1.05
N SER A 359 2.87 2.12 0.32
CA SER A 359 1.83 2.99 -0.28
C SER A 359 1.74 2.93 -1.81
N ASP A 360 2.77 2.53 -2.55
CA ASP A 360 2.70 2.55 -4.01
C ASP A 360 2.51 1.14 -4.60
N THR A 361 3.29 0.12 -4.20
CA THR A 361 3.08 -1.28 -4.66
C THR A 361 2.11 -2.10 -3.82
N VAL A 362 1.79 -1.64 -2.62
CA VAL A 362 0.82 -2.31 -1.73
C VAL A 362 -0.62 -1.93 -2.09
N ASN A 363 -0.80 -0.83 -2.84
CA ASN A 363 -2.04 -0.46 -3.49
C ASN A 363 -2.29 -1.25 -4.79
N ASP A 364 -1.28 -1.95 -5.32
CA ASP A 364 -1.53 -2.94 -6.36
C ASP A 364 -2.51 -3.97 -5.80
N LEU A 365 -3.55 -4.24 -6.60
CA LEU A 365 -4.56 -5.22 -6.24
C LEU A 365 -3.89 -6.57 -6.05
N ALA A 366 -4.14 -7.20 -4.91
CA ALA A 366 -3.61 -8.51 -4.64
C ALA A 366 -4.06 -9.47 -5.75
N THR A 367 -3.13 -10.29 -6.23
CA THR A 367 -3.38 -11.31 -7.26
C THR A 367 -4.20 -12.50 -6.74
N VAL A 368 -4.62 -12.46 -5.46
CA VAL A 368 -5.50 -13.43 -4.82
C VAL A 368 -6.71 -12.71 -4.23
N VAL A 369 -7.87 -13.32 -4.38
CA VAL A 369 -9.17 -12.80 -3.95
C VAL A 369 -9.66 -13.63 -2.78
N ARG A 370 -10.39 -13.01 -1.84
CA ARG A 370 -11.11 -13.75 -0.81
C ARG A 370 -12.06 -14.79 -1.44
N GLY A 371 -11.97 -16.04 -0.96
CA GLY A 371 -12.72 -17.20 -1.47
C GLY A 371 -14.21 -17.16 -1.18
#